data_AF-A0A2S3QKC5-F1
#
_entry.id   AF-A0A2S3QKC5-F1
#
_cell.length_a   1.000
_cell.length_b   1.000
_cell.length_c   1.000
_cell.angle_alpha   90.00
_cell.angle_beta   90.00
_cell.angle_gamma   90.00
#
_symmetry.space_group_name_H-M   'P 1'
#
loop_
_entity.id
_entity.type
_entity.pdbx_description
1 polymer ?
#
loop_
_entity_poly.entity_id
_entity_poly.type
_entity_poly.pdbx_seq_one_letter_code
_entity_poly.pdbx_strand_id
1 'polypeptide(L)'
;MTWSQLCAALADDPTERGLRDVVPARDQFWLADPLDADDTVGHVIVQLDDGLYGIPYTAVWPDDGWEQLDLAHAWPVPALPALPAALRVYARATATVVRLLGDARWQALDAQRVRDARIVS
;
A
#
# COMPACT_ATOMS: atom_id res chain seq x y z
N MET A 1 -13.61 -3.66 15.37
CA MET A 1 -13.70 -2.21 15.06
C MET A 1 -14.64 -2.03 13.87
N THR A 2 -15.48 -0.99 13.84
CA THR A 2 -16.36 -0.63 12.70
C THR A 2 -15.72 0.45 11.81
N TRP A 3 -16.27 0.70 10.62
CA TRP A 3 -15.82 1.77 9.72
C TRP A 3 -15.84 3.15 10.39
N SER A 4 -16.93 3.49 11.07
CA SER A 4 -17.07 4.77 11.78
C SER A 4 -16.01 4.95 12.88
N GLN A 5 -15.65 3.87 13.58
CA GLN A 5 -14.60 3.88 14.59
C GLN A 5 -13.21 4.04 13.95
N LEU A 6 -12.96 3.38 12.82
CA LEU A 6 -11.72 3.55 12.07
C LEU A 6 -11.53 4.99 11.59
N CYS A 7 -12.55 5.59 10.97
CA CYS A 7 -12.48 6.98 10.50
C CYS A 7 -12.22 7.94 11.66
N ALA A 8 -12.84 7.73 12.82
CA ALA A 8 -12.59 8.56 14.00
C ALA A 8 -11.16 8.38 14.53
N ALA A 9 -10.62 7.15 14.51
CA ALA A 9 -9.28 6.86 14.99
C ALA A 9 -8.18 7.43 14.07
N LEU A 10 -8.45 7.49 12.77
CA LEU A 10 -7.52 8.00 11.75
C LEU A 10 -7.75 9.46 11.37
N ALA A 11 -8.68 10.16 12.02
CA ALA A 11 -9.03 11.54 11.67
C ALA A 11 -7.82 12.48 11.78
N ASP A 12 -6.98 12.29 12.80
CA ASP A 12 -5.80 13.10 13.08
C ASP A 12 -4.49 12.48 12.56
N ASP A 13 -4.50 11.18 12.23
CA ASP A 13 -3.35 10.44 11.69
C ASP A 13 -3.79 9.45 10.59
N PRO A 14 -4.21 9.94 9.41
CA PRO A 14 -4.60 9.13 8.27
C PRO A 14 -3.39 8.58 7.50
N THR A 15 -2.41 8.01 8.20
CA THR A 15 -1.20 7.43 7.60
C THR A 15 -1.19 5.90 7.69
N GLU A 16 -0.29 5.25 6.95
CA GLU A 16 0.03 3.83 7.13
C GLU A 16 0.36 3.51 8.60
N ARG A 17 1.10 4.39 9.27
CA ARG A 17 1.46 4.21 10.68
C ARG A 17 0.23 4.27 11.56
N GLY A 18 -0.59 5.31 11.43
CA GLY A 18 -1.84 5.44 12.18
C GLY A 18 -2.74 4.21 12.00
N LEU A 19 -2.84 3.69 10.77
CA LEU A 19 -3.59 2.47 10.49
C LEU A 19 -3.02 1.23 11.17
N ARG A 20 -1.69 1.07 11.20
CA ARG A 20 -1.02 -0.04 11.90
C ARG A 20 -1.19 -0.01 13.41
N ASP A 21 -1.35 1.17 13.98
CA ASP A 21 -1.56 1.32 15.42
C ASP A 21 -2.98 0.92 15.85
N VAL A 22 -3.96 0.97 14.93
CA VAL A 22 -5.39 0.76 15.26
C VAL A 22 -6.02 -0.49 14.63
N VAL A 23 -5.49 -0.99 13.51
CA VAL A 23 -5.94 -2.23 12.86
C VAL A 23 -4.84 -3.29 12.93
N PRO A 24 -5.12 -4.54 13.35
CA PRO A 24 -4.12 -5.60 13.34
C PRO A 24 -3.60 -5.90 11.92
N ALA A 25 -2.29 -6.15 11.77
CA ALA A 25 -1.67 -6.41 10.46
C ALA A 25 -2.30 -7.57 9.67
N ARG A 26 -2.88 -8.58 10.35
CA ARG A 26 -3.56 -9.71 9.70
C ARG A 26 -4.87 -9.33 8.98
N ASP A 27 -5.41 -8.17 9.35
CA ASP A 27 -6.68 -7.61 8.89
C ASP A 27 -6.44 -6.45 7.90
N GLN A 28 -5.19 -6.27 7.45
CA GLN A 28 -4.78 -5.29 6.44
C GLN A 28 -4.18 -6.01 5.22
N PHE A 29 -4.60 -5.61 4.03
CA PHE A 29 -4.08 -6.14 2.76
C PHE A 29 -3.64 -5.00 1.86
N TRP A 30 -2.33 -4.75 1.83
CA TRP A 30 -1.72 -3.70 1.02
C TRP A 30 -1.56 -4.17 -0.42
N LEU A 31 -2.20 -3.46 -1.33
CA LEU A 31 -2.25 -3.74 -2.76
C LEU A 31 -1.59 -2.56 -3.50
N ALA A 32 -0.30 -2.65 -3.77
CA ALA A 32 0.37 -1.68 -4.64
C ALA A 32 -0.23 -1.76 -6.04
N ASP A 33 -0.47 -0.61 -6.67
CA ASP A 33 -0.80 -0.53 -8.09
C ASP A 33 0.50 -0.43 -8.89
N PRO A 34 0.89 -1.48 -9.65
CA PRO A 34 2.14 -1.47 -10.39
C PRO A 34 2.09 -0.61 -11.67
N LEU A 35 0.93 -0.01 -12.00
CA LEU A 35 0.70 0.64 -13.29
C LEU A 35 0.57 2.18 -13.22
N ASP A 36 0.74 2.82 -12.06
CA ASP A 36 0.84 4.29 -11.86
C ASP A 36 -0.15 5.09 -12.74
N ALA A 37 -1.45 4.75 -12.67
CA ALA A 37 -2.45 5.38 -13.53
C ALA A 37 -2.95 6.74 -12.99
N ASP A 38 -2.77 7.01 -11.70
CA ASP A 38 -3.10 8.26 -11.01
C ASP A 38 -2.08 8.45 -9.86
N ASP A 39 -2.04 9.61 -9.18
CA ASP A 39 -1.16 9.89 -8.02
C ASP A 39 -1.33 8.91 -6.82
N THR A 40 -2.19 7.90 -6.97
CA THR A 40 -2.43 6.77 -6.07
C THR A 40 -1.36 5.69 -6.26
N VAL A 41 -0.64 5.37 -5.19
CA VAL A 41 0.37 4.29 -5.18
C VAL A 41 -0.28 2.92 -5.04
N GLY A 42 -1.46 2.86 -4.42
CA GLY A 42 -2.22 1.64 -4.32
C GLY A 42 -3.41 1.76 -3.40
N HIS A 43 -3.86 0.61 -2.92
CA HIS A 43 -5.01 0.51 -2.04
C HIS A 43 -4.72 -0.43 -0.89
N VAL A 44 -5.18 -0.08 0.31
CA VAL A 44 -5.24 -1.03 1.43
C VAL A 44 -6.67 -1.52 1.58
N ILE A 45 -6.84 -2.83 1.65
CA ILE A 45 -8.11 -3.44 2.05
C ILE A 45 -8.05 -3.74 3.54
N VAL A 46 -9.00 -3.23 4.31
CA VAL A 46 -9.12 -3.48 5.75
C VAL A 46 -10.34 -4.32 6.06
N GLN A 47 -10.16 -5.32 6.93
CA GLN A 47 -11.23 -6.14 7.47
C GLN A 47 -11.68 -5.60 8.82
N LEU A 48 -12.94 -5.17 8.88
CA LEU A 48 -13.60 -4.61 10.04
C LEU A 48 -14.77 -5.51 10.46
N ASP A 49 -15.36 -5.23 11.63
CA ASP A 49 -16.47 -6.02 12.17
C ASP A 49 -17.74 -5.87 11.31
N ASP A 50 -17.88 -4.73 10.62
CA ASP A 50 -19.02 -4.36 9.79
C ASP A 50 -18.78 -4.55 8.28
N GLY A 51 -17.57 -4.96 7.86
CA GLY A 51 -17.30 -5.26 6.46
C GLY A 51 -15.84 -5.16 6.05
N LEU A 52 -15.63 -5.23 4.74
CA LEU A 52 -14.34 -4.97 4.09
C LEU A 52 -14.39 -3.60 3.43
N TYR A 53 -13.32 -2.83 3.55
CA TYR A 53 -13.21 -1.50 2.96
C TYR A 53 -11.90 -1.36 2.22
N GLY A 54 -11.95 -0.82 1.00
CA GLY A 54 -10.78 -0.44 0.23
C GLY A 54 -10.52 1.04 0.45
N ILE A 55 -9.27 1.40 0.70
CA ILE A 55 -8.85 2.77 0.98
C ILE A 55 -7.67 3.06 0.05
N PRO A 56 -7.77 4.04 -0.86
CA PRO A 56 -6.63 4.48 -1.65
C PRO A 56 -5.54 5.06 -0.75
N TYR A 57 -4.29 4.93 -1.18
CA TYR A 57 -3.18 5.62 -0.53
C TYR A 57 -2.19 6.19 -1.54
N THR A 58 -1.57 7.29 -1.16
CA THR A 58 -0.53 7.98 -1.93
C THR A 58 0.78 7.96 -1.14
N ALA A 59 1.94 7.99 -1.82
CA ALA A 59 3.22 8.10 -1.12
C ALA A 59 3.43 9.53 -0.61
N VAL A 60 3.89 9.66 0.63
CA VAL A 60 4.31 10.95 1.23
C VAL A 60 5.73 10.83 1.78
N TRP A 61 6.43 11.95 1.84
CA TRP A 61 7.82 11.99 2.31
C TRP A 61 7.95 11.63 3.81
N PRO A 62 9.13 11.11 4.22
CA PRO A 62 9.29 10.07 5.25
C PRO A 62 9.15 10.48 6.73
N ASP A 63 8.84 11.74 7.04
CA ASP A 63 8.96 12.22 8.43
C ASP A 63 7.76 11.85 9.32
N ASP A 64 6.58 11.55 8.74
CA ASP A 64 5.33 11.30 9.49
C ASP A 64 4.63 9.95 9.18
N GLY A 65 5.01 9.30 8.07
CA GLY A 65 4.41 8.06 7.57
C GLY A 65 4.79 7.87 6.11
N TRP A 66 4.94 6.63 5.63
CA TRP A 66 5.35 6.37 4.25
C TRP A 66 4.22 6.63 3.24
N GLU A 67 2.97 6.48 3.67
CA GLU A 67 1.78 6.56 2.82
C GLU A 67 0.62 7.29 3.53
N GLN A 68 -0.07 8.16 2.80
CA GLN A 68 -1.27 8.89 3.21
C GLN A 68 -2.50 8.15 2.73
N LEU A 69 -3.44 7.86 3.63
CA LEU A 69 -4.71 7.22 3.33
C LEU A 69 -5.75 8.26 2.91
N ASP A 70 -6.48 7.96 1.84
CA ASP A 70 -7.63 8.75 1.40
C ASP A 70 -8.95 8.12 1.90
N LEU A 71 -9.32 8.47 3.14
CA LEU A 71 -10.56 8.00 3.75
C LEU A 71 -11.82 8.51 3.04
N ALA A 72 -11.73 9.63 2.31
CA ALA A 72 -12.88 10.21 1.61
C ALA A 72 -13.25 9.44 0.35
N HIS A 73 -12.25 8.79 -0.28
CA HIS A 73 -12.43 7.94 -1.46
C HIS A 73 -12.47 6.44 -1.13
N ALA A 74 -12.60 6.08 0.15
CA ALA A 74 -12.77 4.69 0.54
C ALA A 74 -14.10 4.12 0.04
N TRP A 75 -14.11 2.83 -0.28
CA TRP A 75 -15.30 2.14 -0.79
C TRP A 75 -15.53 0.79 -0.10
N PRO A 76 -16.79 0.36 0.04
CA PRO A 76 -17.10 -0.96 0.55
C PRO A 76 -16.70 -2.03 -0.46
N VAL A 77 -16.03 -3.07 0.02
CA VAL A 77 -15.60 -4.20 -0.80
C VAL A 77 -16.62 -5.34 -0.64
N PRO A 78 -17.13 -5.93 -1.74
CA PRO A 78 -18.06 -7.03 -1.67
C PRO A 78 -17.54 -8.20 -0.84
N ALA A 79 -18.30 -8.63 0.15
CA ALA A 79 -17.95 -9.77 1.00
C ALA A 79 -18.11 -11.10 0.24
N LEU A 80 -17.10 -11.48 -0.54
CA LEU A 80 -17.02 -12.80 -1.15
C LEU A 80 -16.30 -13.76 -0.18
N PRO A 81 -16.82 -14.98 0.08
CA PRO A 81 -16.26 -15.89 1.09
C PRO A 81 -14.76 -16.20 0.91
N ALA A 82 -14.26 -16.21 -0.33
CA ALA A 82 -12.87 -16.49 -0.66
C ALA A 82 -11.98 -15.23 -0.75
N LEU A 83 -12.55 -14.02 -0.62
CA LEU A 83 -11.82 -12.78 -0.88
C LEU A 83 -10.66 -12.54 0.08
N PRO A 84 -10.78 -12.73 1.40
CA PRO A 84 -9.63 -12.57 2.30
C PRO A 84 -8.47 -13.52 1.97
N ALA A 85 -8.77 -14.73 1.49
CA ALA A 85 -7.74 -15.67 1.04
C ALA A 85 -7.09 -15.22 -0.28
N ALA A 86 -7.89 -14.76 -1.24
CA ALA A 86 -7.39 -14.24 -2.51
C ALA A 86 -6.52 -12.99 -2.33
N LEU A 87 -6.94 -12.04 -1.47
CA LEU A 87 -6.20 -10.82 -1.15
C LEU A 87 -4.83 -11.13 -0.53
N ARG A 88 -4.74 -12.13 0.36
CA ARG A 88 -3.45 -12.57 0.91
C ARG A 88 -2.50 -13.11 -0.15
N VAL A 89 -3.01 -13.93 -1.08
CA VAL A 89 -2.21 -14.47 -2.17
C VAL A 89 -1.75 -13.35 -3.09
N TYR A 90 -2.66 -12.46 -3.47
CA TYR A 90 -2.36 -11.32 -4.34
C TYR A 90 -1.36 -10.37 -3.69
N ALA A 91 -1.59 -9.90 -2.46
CA ALA A 91 -0.67 -9.01 -1.76
C ALA A 91 0.75 -9.60 -1.65
N ARG A 92 0.86 -10.91 -1.36
CA ARG A 92 2.16 -11.61 -1.33
C ARG A 92 2.82 -11.68 -2.71
N ALA A 93 2.04 -11.94 -3.76
CA ALA A 93 2.52 -11.97 -5.13
C ALA A 93 3.01 -10.58 -5.57
N THR A 94 2.22 -9.53 -5.33
CA THR A 94 2.56 -8.14 -5.66
C THR A 94 3.79 -7.67 -4.90
N ALA A 95 3.89 -7.93 -3.59
CA ALA A 95 5.11 -7.63 -2.82
C ALA A 95 6.35 -8.35 -3.37
N THR A 96 6.19 -9.59 -3.85
CA THR A 96 7.28 -10.34 -4.49
C THR A 96 7.68 -9.70 -5.82
N VAL A 97 6.71 -9.32 -6.65
CA VAL A 97 6.93 -8.64 -7.93
C VAL A 97 7.59 -7.29 -7.73
N VAL A 98 7.09 -6.46 -6.82
CA VAL A 98 7.66 -5.14 -6.46
C VAL A 98 9.10 -5.30 -5.96
N ARG A 99 9.39 -6.30 -5.12
CA ARG A 99 10.76 -6.58 -4.68
C ARG A 99 11.67 -6.95 -5.86
N LEU A 100 11.23 -7.88 -6.72
CA LEU A 100 12.02 -8.31 -7.87
C LEU A 100 12.25 -7.17 -8.88
N LEU A 101 11.23 -6.36 -9.15
CA LEU A 101 11.32 -5.21 -10.06
C LEU A 101 12.09 -4.04 -9.44
N GLY A 102 11.95 -3.80 -8.14
CA GLY A 102 12.74 -2.82 -7.40
C GLY A 102 14.21 -3.18 -7.38
N ASP A 103 14.55 -4.44 -7.08
CA ASP A 103 15.92 -4.96 -7.16
C ASP A 103 16.48 -4.81 -8.59
N ALA A 104 15.69 -5.13 -9.62
CA ALA A 104 16.09 -4.97 -11.01
C ALA A 104 16.28 -3.50 -11.42
N ARG A 105 15.43 -2.59 -10.93
CA ARG A 105 15.53 -1.15 -11.17
C ARG A 105 16.79 -0.56 -10.52
N TRP A 106 17.12 -0.96 -9.30
CA TRP A 106 18.35 -0.54 -8.62
C TRP A 106 19.61 -1.08 -9.30
N GLN A 107 19.59 -2.35 -9.73
CA GLN A 107 20.68 -2.94 -10.52
C GLN A 107 20.89 -2.21 -11.86
N ALA A 108 19.80 -1.79 -12.52
CA ALA A 108 19.89 -1.03 -13.77
C ALA A 108 20.48 0.37 -13.56
N LEU A 109 20.12 1.05 -12.47
CA LEU A 109 20.68 2.35 -12.09
C LEU A 109 22.17 2.26 -11.73
N ASP A 110 22.58 1.25 -10.98
CA ASP A 110 24.00 1.02 -10.66
C ASP A 110 24.81 0.68 -11.92
N ALA A 111 24.27 -0.15 -12.81
CA ALA A 111 24.89 -0.44 -14.10
C ALA A 111 25.04 0.80 -14.98
N GLN A 112 24.06 1.71 -14.95
CA GLN A 112 24.13 3.01 -15.63
C GLN A 112 25.25 3.89 -15.05
N ARG A 113 25.31 4.03 -13.72
CA ARG A 113 26.34 4.84 -13.03
C ARG A 113 27.76 4.34 -13.30
N VAL A 114 27.95 3.01 -13.37
CA VAL A 114 29.24 2.40 -13.72
C VAL A 114 29.62 2.66 -15.18
N ARG A 115 28.65 2.66 -16.10
CA ARG A 115 28.90 3.03 -17.51
C ARG A 115 29.28 4.51 -17.65
N ASP A 116 28.53 5.39 -17.00
CA ASP A 116 28.78 6.83 -17.07
C ASP A 116 30.13 7.19 -16.44
N ALA A 117 30.50 6.55 -15.33
CA ALA A 117 31.81 6.74 -14.70
C ALA A 117 32.99 6.28 -15.58
N ARG A 118 32.77 5.33 -16.50
CA ARG A 118 33.80 4.86 -17.47
C ARG A 118 33.94 5.73 -18.71
N ILE A 119 32.97 6.59 -19.00
CA ILE A 119 33.00 7.49 -20.16
C ILE A 119 33.79 8.78 -19.83
N VAL A 120 33.94 9.11 -18.54
CA VAL A 120 34.61 10.32 -18.06
C VAL A 120 36.07 10.05 -17.61
N SER A 121 36.56 8.81 -17.74
CA SER A 121 37.93 8.37 -17.41
C SER A 121 38.73 7.98 -18.64
#